data_AF-A0A967E1J1-F1
#
_entry.id   AF-A0A967E1J1-F1
#
_cell.length_a   1.000
_cell.length_b   1.000
_cell.length_c   1.000
_cell.angle_alpha   90.00
_cell.angle_beta   90.00
_cell.angle_gamma   90.00
#
_symmetry.space_group_name_H-M   'P 1'
#
loop_
_entity.id
_entity.type
_entity.pdbx_description
1 polymer ?
#
loop_
_entity_poly.entity_id
_entity_poly.type
_entity_poly.pdbx_seq_one_letter_code
_entity_poly.pdbx_strand_id
1 'polypeptide(L)'
;MLNRNLSLPALLTYLFISLVSHVDASEFFQRNGLAIEGYDPVAYFEEHKPVAGSAQYTTLYQGSRFQFASAANRDLFTAKPEKYAPQYGGFCAFGMAMGYKASIDPIAFTVVGGKLYFNYSETVRSQWLSDIPGYIRKADGNWPEVQRQTAVHQ
;
A
#
# COMPACT_ATOMS: atom_id res chain seq x y z
N MET A 1 -19.46 73.90 0.04
CA MET A 1 -19.04 72.74 -0.77
C MET A 1 -18.26 71.81 0.14
N LEU A 2 -18.62 70.52 0.09
CA LEU A 2 -18.10 69.40 0.91
C LEU A 2 -16.55 69.25 0.74
N ASN A 3 -15.75 68.74 1.67
CA ASN A 3 -15.72 67.34 2.13
C ASN A 3 -14.87 67.19 3.42
N ARG A 4 -15.43 66.56 4.47
CA ARG A 4 -14.67 66.01 5.61
C ARG A 4 -14.41 64.53 5.32
N ASN A 5 -13.17 64.15 5.05
CA ASN A 5 -12.81 62.74 4.91
C ASN A 5 -12.57 62.16 6.32
N LEU A 6 -13.58 61.42 6.78
CA LEU A 6 -13.58 60.63 8.00
C LEU A 6 -12.86 59.29 7.74
N SER A 7 -12.08 58.86 8.72
CA SER A 7 -11.20 57.70 8.76
C SER A 7 -11.92 56.34 8.75
N LEU A 8 -11.27 55.30 8.22
CA LEU A 8 -11.56 53.89 8.57
C LEU A 8 -10.28 53.21 9.06
N PRO A 9 -10.25 52.60 10.27
CA PRO A 9 -9.15 51.76 10.69
C PRO A 9 -9.27 50.38 10.00
N ALA A 10 -8.17 49.87 9.46
CA ALA A 10 -8.12 48.55 8.84
C ALA A 10 -8.33 47.45 9.90
N LEU A 11 -9.42 46.70 9.76
CA LEU A 11 -9.73 45.53 10.60
C LEU A 11 -8.89 44.34 10.09
N LEU A 12 -7.81 43.98 10.79
CA LEU A 12 -7.03 42.77 10.51
C LEU A 12 -7.76 41.54 11.05
N THR A 13 -8.42 40.79 10.18
CA THR A 13 -8.96 39.45 10.49
C THR A 13 -7.84 38.40 10.39
N TYR A 14 -7.46 37.81 11.52
CA TYR A 14 -6.58 36.65 11.57
C TYR A 14 -7.37 35.40 11.15
N LEU A 15 -7.13 34.91 9.94
CA LEU A 15 -7.67 33.64 9.45
C LEU A 15 -6.82 32.49 10.01
N PHE A 16 -7.30 31.81 11.05
CA PHE A 16 -6.72 30.54 11.49
C PHE A 16 -7.08 29.46 10.46
N ILE A 17 -6.17 29.21 9.51
CA ILE A 17 -6.27 28.07 8.60
C ILE A 17 -5.92 26.82 9.43
N SER A 18 -6.92 26.06 9.84
CA SER A 18 -6.71 24.75 10.43
C SER A 18 -6.05 23.84 9.38
N LEU A 19 -4.80 23.44 9.62
CA LEU A 19 -4.18 22.34 8.87
C LEU A 19 -4.95 21.06 9.22
N VAL A 20 -5.90 20.67 8.39
CA VAL A 20 -6.45 19.31 8.44
C VAL A 20 -5.37 18.40 7.87
N SER A 21 -4.64 17.75 8.76
CA SER A 21 -3.79 16.62 8.38
C SER A 21 -4.67 15.57 7.70
N HIS A 22 -4.59 15.48 6.38
CA HIS A 22 -5.20 14.37 5.66
C HIS A 22 -4.41 13.13 6.05
N VAL A 23 -5.04 12.22 6.81
CA VAL A 23 -4.53 10.86 6.94
C VAL A 23 -4.79 10.23 5.57
N ASP A 24 -3.77 10.24 4.71
CA ASP A 24 -3.83 9.52 3.44
C ASP A 24 -4.19 8.07 3.76
N ALA A 25 -5.25 7.58 3.11
CA ALA A 25 -5.64 6.18 3.22
C ALA A 25 -4.44 5.33 2.77
N SER A 26 -4.09 4.33 3.57
CA SER A 26 -2.99 3.42 3.23
C SER A 26 -3.23 2.78 1.87
N GLU A 27 -2.20 2.82 1.03
CA GLU A 27 -2.22 2.16 -0.28
C GLU A 27 -2.07 0.63 -0.17
N PHE A 28 -1.70 0.11 1.01
CA PHE A 28 -1.37 -1.30 1.21
C PHE A 28 -2.43 -2.05 2.02
N PHE A 29 -2.60 -3.34 1.73
CA PHE A 29 -3.32 -4.27 2.58
C PHE A 29 -2.64 -4.34 3.95
N GLN A 30 -3.43 -4.14 4.99
CA GLN A 30 -2.96 -4.18 6.36
C GLN A 30 -3.82 -5.12 7.21
N ARG A 31 -3.17 -5.82 8.14
CA ARG A 31 -3.82 -6.56 9.23
C ARG A 31 -3.18 -6.11 10.53
N ASN A 32 -4.00 -5.74 11.51
CA ASN A 32 -3.55 -5.21 12.81
C ASN A 32 -2.58 -4.00 12.69
N GLY A 33 -2.78 -3.14 11.66
CA GLY A 33 -1.95 -1.96 11.42
C GLY A 33 -0.55 -2.24 10.88
N LEU A 34 -0.32 -3.44 10.33
CA LEU A 34 0.92 -3.84 9.66
C LEU A 34 0.65 -4.17 8.20
N ALA A 35 1.46 -3.62 7.31
CA ALA A 35 1.45 -3.95 5.89
C ALA A 35 1.74 -5.44 5.70
N ILE A 36 1.04 -6.07 4.74
CA ILE A 36 1.23 -7.49 4.38
C ILE A 36 1.27 -8.43 5.59
N GLU A 37 0.45 -8.13 6.59
CA GLU A 37 0.33 -8.89 7.85
C GLU A 37 1.61 -8.95 8.69
N GLY A 38 2.54 -8.02 8.47
CA GLY A 38 3.82 -7.96 9.19
C GLY A 38 4.90 -8.87 8.63
N TYR A 39 4.71 -9.46 7.45
CA TYR A 39 5.78 -10.20 6.77
C TYR A 39 6.81 -9.26 6.14
N ASP A 40 8.04 -9.73 6.03
CA ASP A 40 9.15 -9.00 5.42
C ASP A 40 9.03 -9.01 3.89
N PRO A 41 8.79 -7.86 3.23
CA PRO A 41 8.67 -7.80 1.78
C PRO A 41 9.97 -8.16 1.04
N VAL A 42 11.13 -7.92 1.66
CA VAL A 42 12.45 -8.21 1.06
C VAL A 42 12.73 -9.71 1.05
N ALA A 43 12.29 -10.44 2.08
CA ALA A 43 12.50 -11.87 2.19
C ALA A 43 11.88 -12.66 1.02
N TYR A 44 10.77 -12.20 0.44
CA TYR A 44 10.18 -12.84 -0.75
C TYR A 44 11.11 -12.83 -1.98
N PHE A 45 12.00 -11.83 -2.06
CA PHE A 45 12.96 -11.68 -3.16
C PHE A 45 14.30 -12.34 -2.85
N GLU A 46 14.83 -12.12 -1.65
CA GLU A 46 16.20 -12.54 -1.30
C GLU A 46 16.21 -13.97 -0.72
N GLU A 47 15.15 -14.40 -0.03
CA GLU A 47 15.04 -15.72 0.60
C GLU A 47 14.01 -16.64 -0.06
N HIS A 48 13.23 -16.11 -1.01
CA HIS A 48 12.18 -16.83 -1.74
C HIS A 48 11.17 -17.56 -0.85
N LYS A 49 10.87 -16.99 0.32
CA LYS A 49 9.91 -17.54 1.28
C LYS A 49 9.27 -16.42 2.12
N PRO A 50 8.07 -16.64 2.67
CA PRO A 50 7.51 -15.74 3.65
C PRO A 50 8.33 -15.79 4.94
N VAL A 51 8.78 -14.64 5.42
CA VAL A 51 9.45 -14.50 6.72
C VAL A 51 8.70 -13.45 7.52
N ALA A 52 8.29 -13.80 8.74
CA ALA A 52 7.67 -12.84 9.64
C ALA A 52 8.68 -11.75 10.02
N GLY A 53 8.24 -10.50 9.95
CA GLY A 53 9.02 -9.37 10.43
C GLY A 53 9.03 -9.28 11.95
N SER A 54 9.83 -8.33 12.44
CA SER A 54 9.94 -8.01 13.86
C SER A 54 9.54 -6.56 14.10
N ALA A 55 8.86 -6.30 15.22
CA ALA A 55 8.59 -4.93 15.68
C ALA A 55 9.86 -4.11 15.96
N GLN A 56 11.04 -4.76 16.06
CA GLN A 56 12.33 -4.09 16.20
C GLN A 56 12.81 -3.45 14.89
N TYR A 57 12.40 -3.97 13.74
CA TYR A 57 12.84 -3.49 12.43
C TYR A 57 11.62 -3.08 11.63
N THR A 58 11.31 -1.78 11.65
CA THR A 58 10.14 -1.23 10.97
C THR A 58 10.48 0.00 10.15
N THR A 59 9.65 0.31 9.17
CA THR A 59 9.66 1.57 8.44
C THR A 59 8.24 1.97 8.06
N LEU A 60 8.02 3.27 7.84
CA LEU A 60 6.76 3.79 7.30
C LEU A 60 6.95 4.08 5.81
N TYR A 61 6.06 3.55 4.99
CA TYR A 61 6.04 3.80 3.56
C TYR A 61 4.60 3.92 3.06
N GLN A 62 4.28 5.03 2.39
CA GLN A 62 2.92 5.36 1.90
C GLN A 62 1.81 5.06 2.93
N GLY A 63 1.96 5.65 4.12
CA GLY A 63 0.98 5.51 5.21
C GLY A 63 0.91 4.13 5.86
N SER A 64 1.83 3.20 5.53
CA SER A 64 1.77 1.81 5.97
C SER A 64 3.03 1.41 6.72
N ARG A 65 2.88 0.67 7.82
CA ARG A 65 4.00 0.18 8.62
C ARG A 65 4.44 -1.18 8.12
N PHE A 66 5.64 -1.25 7.57
CA PHE A 66 6.29 -2.51 7.20
C PHE A 66 7.16 -2.99 8.36
N GLN A 67 7.24 -4.31 8.51
CA GLN A 67 8.18 -4.98 9.41
C GLN A 67 9.18 -5.80 8.60
N PHE A 68 10.33 -6.05 9.19
CA PHE A 68 11.43 -6.77 8.54
C PHE A 68 12.03 -7.79 9.51
N ALA A 69 12.55 -8.88 8.97
CA ALA A 69 13.21 -9.93 9.73
C ALA A 69 14.58 -9.47 10.25
N SER A 70 15.18 -8.47 9.61
CA SER A 70 16.48 -7.90 9.96
C SER A 70 16.57 -6.39 9.69
N ALA A 71 17.53 -5.73 10.34
CA ALA A 71 17.89 -4.35 10.02
C ALA A 71 18.33 -4.20 8.55
N ALA A 72 19.09 -5.17 8.02
CA ALA A 72 19.56 -5.15 6.64
C ALA A 72 18.39 -5.17 5.64
N ASN A 73 17.35 -5.97 5.87
CA ASN A 73 16.17 -6.02 5.01
C ASN A 73 15.38 -4.70 5.06
N ARG A 74 15.20 -4.11 6.25
CA ARG A 74 14.60 -2.77 6.37
C ARG A 74 15.38 -1.73 5.56
N ASP A 75 16.70 -1.78 5.62
CA ASP A 75 17.56 -0.80 4.95
C ASP A 75 17.53 -1.00 3.43
N LEU A 76 17.47 -2.25 2.94
CA LEU A 76 17.23 -2.57 1.51
C LEU A 76 15.89 -2.03 1.02
N PHE A 77 14.82 -2.24 1.79
CA PHE A 77 13.50 -1.72 1.45
C PHE A 77 13.48 -0.20 1.45
N THR A 78 14.02 0.44 2.49
CA THR A 78 14.04 1.90 2.61
C THR A 78 14.83 2.55 1.46
N ALA A 79 15.89 1.89 0.98
CA ALA A 79 16.68 2.38 -0.14
C ALA A 79 15.96 2.30 -1.49
N LYS A 80 15.11 1.28 -1.71
CA LYS A 80 14.41 1.01 -2.99
C LYS A 80 13.03 0.41 -2.76
N PRO A 81 12.09 1.12 -2.14
CA PRO A 81 10.82 0.55 -1.72
C PRO A 81 9.99 0.04 -2.91
N GLU A 82 10.07 0.71 -4.06
CA GLU A 82 9.39 0.33 -5.30
C GLU A 82 9.82 -1.03 -5.86
N LYS A 83 11.03 -1.52 -5.51
CA LYS A 83 11.50 -2.87 -5.88
C LYS A 83 10.81 -3.94 -5.05
N TYR A 84 10.59 -3.68 -3.77
CA TYR A 84 10.21 -4.70 -2.78
C TYR A 84 8.74 -4.62 -2.38
N ALA A 85 8.10 -3.46 -2.56
CA ALA A 85 6.68 -3.29 -2.30
C ALA A 85 5.84 -4.22 -3.20
N PRO A 86 4.80 -4.87 -2.64
CA PRO A 86 3.95 -5.75 -3.43
C PRO A 86 3.13 -4.96 -4.45
N GLN A 87 2.87 -5.59 -5.60
CA GLN A 87 1.93 -5.05 -6.57
C GLN A 87 0.52 -5.02 -6.00
N TYR A 88 -0.29 -4.11 -6.56
CA TYR A 88 -1.68 -3.94 -6.20
C TYR A 88 -1.89 -3.70 -4.69
N GLY A 89 -0.98 -2.94 -4.06
CA GLY A 89 -1.02 -2.67 -2.62
C GLY A 89 -0.88 -3.92 -1.74
N GLY A 90 -0.45 -5.07 -2.28
CA GLY A 90 -0.44 -6.32 -1.50
C GLY A 90 -1.82 -6.88 -1.21
N PHE A 91 -2.86 -6.46 -1.94
CA PHE A 91 -4.12 -7.20 -2.03
C PHE A 91 -3.97 -8.40 -2.98
N CYS A 92 -4.91 -9.35 -2.93
CA CYS A 92 -4.91 -10.51 -3.81
C CYS A 92 -4.88 -10.10 -5.30
N ALA A 93 -3.82 -10.48 -6.02
CA ALA A 93 -3.62 -10.17 -7.44
C ALA A 93 -4.68 -10.82 -8.34
N PHE A 94 -5.15 -12.02 -7.99
CA PHE A 94 -6.27 -12.63 -8.70
C PHE A 94 -7.58 -11.88 -8.45
N GLY A 95 -7.85 -11.47 -7.21
CA GLY A 95 -9.01 -10.63 -6.89
C GLY A 95 -8.96 -9.31 -7.65
N MET A 96 -7.78 -8.70 -7.76
CA MET A 96 -7.55 -7.51 -8.57
C MET A 96 -7.89 -7.75 -10.05
N ALA A 97 -7.46 -8.88 -10.62
CA ALA A 97 -7.85 -9.28 -11.97
C ALA A 97 -9.36 -9.50 -12.14
N MET A 98 -10.08 -9.82 -11.06
CA MET A 98 -11.54 -9.96 -11.02
C MET A 98 -12.28 -8.67 -10.63
N GLY A 99 -11.58 -7.57 -10.35
CA GLY A 99 -12.18 -6.25 -10.13
C GLY A 99 -12.52 -5.92 -8.68
N TYR A 100 -11.92 -6.59 -7.69
CA TYR A 100 -12.16 -6.32 -6.27
C TYR A 100 -10.90 -6.48 -5.40
N LYS A 101 -10.89 -5.85 -4.22
CA LYS A 101 -9.86 -6.08 -3.20
C LYS A 101 -10.21 -7.33 -2.38
N ALA A 102 -9.23 -8.19 -2.17
CA ALA A 102 -9.31 -9.31 -1.23
C ALA A 102 -8.05 -9.36 -0.37
N SER A 103 -8.19 -9.91 0.84
CA SER A 103 -7.09 -10.23 1.75
C SER A 103 -6.12 -11.24 1.09
N ILE A 104 -5.03 -11.52 1.79
CA ILE A 104 -3.99 -12.42 1.31
C ILE A 104 -3.71 -13.53 2.31
N ASP A 105 -3.11 -14.59 1.81
CA ASP A 105 -2.27 -15.49 2.57
C ASP A 105 -0.81 -15.15 2.23
N PRO A 106 0.03 -14.75 3.20
CA PRO A 106 1.45 -14.45 2.98
C PRO A 106 2.23 -15.62 2.35
N ILE A 107 1.79 -16.86 2.52
CA ILE A 107 2.40 -18.05 1.91
C ILE A 107 2.03 -18.15 0.42
N ALA A 108 0.89 -17.61 0.02
CA ALA A 108 0.38 -17.65 -1.34
C ALA A 108 0.94 -16.50 -2.21
N PHE A 109 2.26 -16.49 -2.44
CA PHE A 109 2.95 -15.43 -3.18
C PHE A 109 3.57 -15.90 -4.51
N THR A 110 3.81 -14.96 -5.41
CA THR A 110 4.58 -15.18 -6.65
C THR A 110 5.49 -13.97 -6.88
N VAL A 111 6.78 -14.22 -7.14
CA VAL A 111 7.69 -13.20 -7.69
C VAL A 111 7.89 -13.48 -9.17
N VAL A 112 7.48 -12.55 -10.02
CA VAL A 112 7.60 -12.68 -11.48
C VAL A 112 7.92 -11.33 -12.10
N GLY A 113 8.88 -11.29 -13.03
CA GLY A 113 9.33 -10.03 -13.63
C GLY A 113 9.89 -9.02 -12.62
N GLY A 114 10.47 -9.51 -11.52
CA GLY A 114 11.00 -8.67 -10.44
C GLY A 114 9.92 -7.98 -9.59
N LYS A 115 8.67 -8.47 -9.63
CA LYS A 115 7.54 -7.92 -8.89
C LYS A 115 6.89 -8.98 -8.00
N LEU A 116 6.49 -8.59 -6.80
CA LEU A 116 5.82 -9.44 -5.81
C LEU A 116 4.31 -9.34 -5.93
N TYR A 117 3.65 -10.49 -6.00
CA TYR A 117 2.20 -10.63 -6.05
C TYR A 117 1.75 -11.60 -4.95
N PHE A 118 0.65 -11.26 -4.28
CA PHE A 118 0.01 -12.14 -3.30
C PHE A 118 -1.33 -12.65 -3.81
N ASN A 119 -1.80 -13.76 -3.23
CA ASN A 119 -3.11 -14.31 -3.48
C ASN A 119 -3.82 -14.59 -2.15
N TYR A 120 -5.15 -14.70 -2.21
CA TYR A 120 -6.01 -14.94 -1.05
C TYR A 120 -5.70 -16.26 -0.32
N SER A 121 -5.31 -17.29 -1.08
CA SER A 121 -4.99 -18.62 -0.58
C SER A 121 -4.15 -19.37 -1.61
N GLU A 122 -3.58 -20.52 -1.23
CA GLU A 122 -2.86 -21.40 -2.18
C GLU A 122 -3.75 -21.91 -3.32
N THR A 123 -5.04 -22.14 -3.06
CA THR A 123 -6.02 -22.51 -4.09
C THR A 123 -6.22 -21.37 -5.10
N VAL A 124 -6.39 -20.13 -4.62
CA VAL A 124 -6.51 -18.96 -5.51
C VAL A 124 -5.19 -18.68 -6.23
N ARG A 125 -4.04 -18.93 -5.58
CA ARG A 125 -2.73 -18.88 -6.22
C ARG A 125 -2.64 -19.89 -7.35
N SER A 126 -3.16 -21.10 -7.19
CA SER A 126 -3.17 -22.09 -8.27
C SER A 126 -3.96 -21.61 -9.49
N GLN A 127 -5.06 -20.87 -9.28
CA GLN A 127 -5.78 -20.19 -10.37
C GLN A 127 -4.94 -19.07 -10.99
N TRP A 128 -4.32 -18.22 -10.19
CA TRP A 128 -3.39 -17.19 -10.66
C TRP A 128 -2.26 -17.75 -11.53
N LEU A 129 -1.66 -18.87 -11.13
CA LEU A 129 -0.57 -19.52 -11.84
C LEU A 129 -0.98 -20.08 -13.22
N SER A 130 -2.27 -20.29 -13.47
CA SER A 130 -2.77 -20.81 -14.76
C SER A 130 -2.59 -19.85 -15.93
N ASP A 131 -2.55 -18.53 -15.69
CA ASP A 131 -2.35 -17.50 -16.72
C ASP A 131 -1.85 -16.19 -16.10
N ILE A 132 -0.67 -16.22 -15.49
CA ILE A 132 -0.06 -15.05 -14.86
C ILE A 132 -0.07 -13.83 -15.81
N PRO A 133 0.39 -13.93 -17.08
CA PRO A 133 0.40 -12.76 -17.96
C PRO A 133 -1.00 -12.21 -18.25
N GLY A 134 -2.00 -13.06 -18.43
CA GLY A 134 -3.38 -12.63 -18.65
C GLY A 134 -4.02 -12.00 -17.41
N TYR A 135 -3.78 -12.56 -16.23
CA TYR A 135 -4.28 -11.98 -14.99
C TYR A 135 -3.57 -10.66 -14.63
N ILE A 136 -2.27 -10.52 -14.89
CA ILE A 136 -1.59 -9.22 -14.75
C ILE A 136 -2.24 -8.17 -15.65
N ARG A 137 -2.46 -8.46 -16.95
CA ARG A 137 -3.12 -7.50 -17.86
C ARG A 137 -4.49 -7.06 -17.36
N LYS A 138 -5.30 -8.00 -16.86
CA LYS A 138 -6.63 -7.69 -16.29
C LYS A 138 -6.51 -6.86 -15.02
N ALA A 139 -5.63 -7.26 -14.10
CA ALA A 139 -5.40 -6.57 -12.83
C ALA A 139 -4.90 -5.14 -13.06
N ASP A 140 -3.97 -4.92 -13.99
CA ASP A 140 -3.49 -3.60 -14.38
C ASP A 140 -4.61 -2.73 -14.94
N GLY A 141 -5.51 -3.31 -15.77
CA GLY A 141 -6.69 -2.61 -16.30
C GLY A 141 -7.71 -2.23 -15.22
N ASN A 142 -7.86 -3.07 -14.19
CA ASN A 142 -8.81 -2.84 -13.10
C ASN A 142 -8.25 -1.92 -12.00
N TRP A 143 -6.93 -1.91 -11.80
CA TRP A 143 -6.26 -1.20 -10.70
C TRP A 143 -6.68 0.27 -10.55
N PRO A 144 -6.81 1.08 -11.63
CA PRO A 144 -7.23 2.46 -11.53
C PRO A 144 -8.54 2.64 -10.76
N GLU A 145 -9.51 1.74 -10.94
CA GLU A 145 -10.81 1.77 -10.26
C GLU A 145 -10.75 1.07 -8.90
N VAL A 146 -10.22 -0.16 -8.86
CA VAL A 146 -10.26 -1.00 -7.66
C VAL A 146 -9.47 -0.39 -6.50
N GLN A 147 -8.36 0.32 -6.76
CA GLN A 147 -7.58 0.96 -5.69
C GLN A 147 -8.41 1.96 -4.86
N ARG A 148 -9.46 2.55 -5.43
CA ARG A 148 -10.38 3.47 -4.75
C ARG A 148 -11.47 2.77 -3.92
N GLN A 149 -11.67 1.47 -4.11
CA GLN A 149 -12.65 0.71 -3.33
C GLN A 149 -12.20 0.61 -1.86
N THR A 150 -13.15 0.71 -0.94
CA THR A 150 -12.91 0.56 0.50
C THR A 150 -13.23 -0.85 1.00
N ALA A 151 -14.11 -1.57 0.30
CA ALA A 151 -14.46 -2.94 0.64
C ALA A 151 -13.27 -3.88 0.37
N VAL A 152 -13.02 -4.79 1.32
CA VAL A 152 -12.00 -5.84 1.20
C VAL A 152 -12.68 -7.17 1.55
N HIS A 153 -12.66 -8.11 0.61
CA HIS A 153 -13.13 -9.46 0.83
C HIS A 153 -12.12 -10.22 1.70
N GLN A 154 -12.59 -10.92 2.73
CA GLN A 154 -11.74 -11.66 3.67
C GLN A 154 -12.05 -13.14 3.65
#